data_AF-A0A6H1ZGI5-F1
#
_entry.id   AF-A0A6H1ZGI5-F1
#
_cell.length_a   1.000
_cell.length_b   1.000
_cell.length_c   1.000
_cell.angle_alpha   90.00
_cell.angle_beta   90.00
_cell.angle_gamma   90.00
#
_symmetry.space_group_name_H-M   'P 1'
#
loop_
_entity.id
_entity.type
_entity.pdbx_description
1 polymer ?
#
loop_
_entity_poly.entity_id
_entity_poly.type
_entity_poly.pdbx_seq_one_letter_code
_entity_poly.pdbx_strand_id
1 'polypeptide(L)' 'MDWEQFEGRTVSVLITGKGEKKESFIGTVEVTEGDFLIINPNNPNFGLEMFYIRKDIIESIWLYKRKKEKE' A
#
# COMPACT_ATOMS: atom_id res chain seq x y z
N MET A 1 -6.63 -3.55 13.90
CA MET A 1 -6.84 -3.80 12.45
C MET A 1 -6.11 -5.08 12.12
N ASP A 2 -6.74 -5.98 11.39
CA ASP A 2 -6.08 -7.19 10.87
C ASP A 2 -5.39 -6.85 9.53
N TRP A 3 -4.07 -6.99 9.45
CA TRP A 3 -3.31 -6.58 8.25
C TRP A 3 -3.13 -7.73 7.25
N GLU A 4 -3.21 -8.97 7.71
CA GLU A 4 -3.01 -10.18 6.88
C GLU A 4 -4.10 -10.28 5.79
N GLN A 5 -5.28 -9.70 6.02
CA GLN A 5 -6.37 -9.65 5.04
C GLN A 5 -5.99 -8.95 3.72
N PHE A 6 -4.96 -8.10 3.73
CA PHE A 6 -4.51 -7.35 2.57
C PHE A 6 -3.44 -8.10 1.77
N GLU A 7 -2.82 -9.15 2.31
CA GLU A 7 -1.78 -9.93 1.62
C GLU A 7 -2.31 -10.53 0.30
N GLY A 8 -1.50 -10.42 -0.74
CA GLY A 8 -1.85 -10.77 -2.11
C GLY A 8 -2.88 -9.85 -2.77
N ARG A 9 -3.30 -8.75 -2.12
CA ARG A 9 -4.28 -7.79 -2.67
C ARG A 9 -3.60 -6.49 -3.08
N THR A 10 -4.06 -5.93 -4.19
CA THR A 10 -3.74 -4.55 -4.54
C THR A 10 -4.53 -3.60 -3.65
N VAL A 11 -3.82 -2.73 -2.96
CA VAL A 11 -4.36 -1.73 -2.03
C VAL A 11 -3.94 -0.34 -2.44
N SER A 12 -4.71 0.64 -2.01
CA SER A 12 -4.25 2.02 -1.93
C SER A 12 -4.02 2.35 -0.46
N VAL A 13 -2.86 2.94 -0.18
CA VAL A 13 -2.42 3.28 1.17
C VAL A 13 -2.20 4.77 1.24
N LEU A 14 -2.72 5.38 2.30
CA LEU A 14 -2.47 6.77 2.69
C LEU A 14 -1.55 6.76 3.91
N ILE A 15 -0.40 7.43 3.78
CA ILE A 15 0.58 7.59 4.86
C ILE A 15 0.76 9.07 5.23
N THR A 16 1.13 9.32 6.48
CA THR A 16 1.60 10.62 6.94
C THR A 16 3.12 10.62 7.04
N GLY A 17 3.78 11.35 6.15
CA GLY A 17 5.23 11.51 6.13
C GLY A 17 5.75 12.53 7.15
N LYS A 18 7.06 12.72 7.19
CA LYS A 18 7.70 13.75 8.04
C LYS A 18 7.21 15.14 7.64
N GLY A 19 6.77 15.93 8.61
CA GLY A 19 6.21 17.27 8.39
C GLY A 19 4.71 17.27 8.04
N GLU A 20 3.96 16.24 8.47
CA GLU A 20 2.50 16.12 8.28
C GLU A 20 2.04 16.07 6.82
N LYS A 21 2.97 15.88 5.88
CA LYS A 21 2.67 15.73 4.47
C LYS A 21 2.03 14.36 4.23
N LYS A 22 0.81 14.36 3.68
CA LYS A 22 0.09 13.14 3.34
C LYS A 22 0.46 12.66 1.94
N GLU A 23 0.80 11.39 1.81
CA GLU A 23 1.17 10.76 0.54
C GLU A 23 0.38 9.47 0.34
N SER A 24 -0.10 9.27 -0.88
CA SER A 24 -0.87 8.07 -1.24
C SER A 24 -0.18 7.30 -2.35
N PHE A 25 -0.15 5.98 -2.23
CA PHE A 25 0.38 5.10 -3.27
C PHE A 25 -0.49 3.86 -3.45
N ILE A 26 -0.29 3.16 -4.56
CA ILE A 26 -1.02 1.95 -4.93
C ILE A 26 0.00 0.84 -5.17
N GLY A 27 -0.22 -0.32 -4.59
CA GLY A 27 0.63 -1.48 -4.78
C GLY A 27 -0.01 -2.75 -4.26
N THR A 28 0.60 -3.88 -4.56
CA THR A 28 0.17 -5.19 -4.03
C THR A 28 0.89 -5.43 -2.71
N VAL A 29 0.14 -5.76 -1.66
CA VAL A 29 0.77 -6.22 -0.41
C VAL A 29 1.30 -7.62 -0.65
N GLU A 30 2.61 -7.80 -0.58
CA GLU A 30 3.22 -9.12 -0.73
C GLU A 30 3.12 -9.89 0.57
N VAL A 31 3.51 -9.25 1.68
CA VAL A 31 3.53 -9.85 3.02
C VAL A 31 3.46 -8.77 4.09
N THR A 32 2.96 -9.14 5.26
CA THR A 32 3.00 -8.33 6.47
C THR A 32 3.99 -8.95 7.46
N GLU A 33 4.94 -8.15 7.96
CA GLU A 33 5.97 -8.66 8.88
C GLU A 33 6.14 -7.68 10.05
N GLY A 34 5.80 -8.11 11.25
CA GLY A 34 5.89 -7.29 12.47
C GLY A 34 5.15 -5.95 12.32
N ASP A 35 5.87 -4.84 12.41
CA ASP A 35 5.34 -3.48 12.27
C ASP A 35 5.33 -2.96 10.83
N PHE A 36 5.70 -3.79 9.84
CA PHE A 36 5.86 -3.38 8.45
C PHE A 36 4.83 -4.03 7.53
N LEU A 37 4.48 -3.27 6.49
CA LEU A 37 3.70 -3.68 5.34
C LEU A 37 4.62 -3.65 4.12
N ILE A 38 4.87 -4.80 3.50
CA ILE A 38 5.74 -4.93 2.34
C ILE A 38 4.87 -4.84 1.09
N ILE A 39 5.08 -3.79 0.30
CA ILE A 39 4.26 -3.47 -0.87
C ILE A 39 5.11 -3.48 -2.13
N ASN A 40 4.67 -4.24 -3.12
CA ASN A 40 5.19 -4.20 -4.47
C ASN A 40 4.45 -3.10 -5.26
N PRO A 41 5.14 -2.01 -5.66
CA PRO A 41 4.53 -0.98 -6.49
C PRO A 41 4.28 -1.55 -7.89
N ASN A 42 3.02 -1.62 -8.31
CA ASN A 42 2.64 -2.04 -9.67
C ASN A 42 2.98 -0.96 -10.74
N ASN A 43 4.01 -0.14 -10.52
CA ASN A 43 4.41 0.95 -11.38
C ASN A 43 5.82 0.69 -11.95
N PRO A 44 5.94 0.50 -13.28
CA PRO A 44 7.21 0.18 -13.92
C PRO A 44 8.28 1.28 -13.77
N ASN A 45 7.91 2.50 -13.37
CA ASN A 45 8.86 3.60 -13.17
C ASN A 45 9.64 3.51 -11.85
N PHE A 46 9.20 2.69 -10.88
CA PHE A 46 9.86 2.56 -9.57
C PHE A 46 10.88 1.39 -9.51
N GLY A 47 11.10 0.68 -10.62
CA GLY A 47 11.96 -0.51 -10.64
C GLY A 47 11.36 -1.68 -9.85
N LEU A 48 12.12 -2.77 -9.70
CA LEU A 48 11.74 -3.95 -8.90
C LEU A 48 11.84 -3.70 -7.38
N GLU A 49 11.84 -2.44 -6.93
CA GLU A 49 12.03 -2.12 -5.52
C GLU A 49 10.73 -2.28 -4.73
N MET A 50 10.79 -3.11 -3.69
CA MET A 50 9.69 -3.28 -2.72
C MET A 50 9.70 -2.14 -1.70
N PHE A 51 8.52 -1.65 -1.35
CA PHE A 51 8.35 -0.64 -0.31
C PHE A 51 8.05 -1.28 1.04
N TYR A 52 8.76 -0.82 2.07
CA TYR A 52 8.56 -1.21 3.46
C TYR A 52 7.91 -0.04 4.20
N ILE A 53 6.61 -0.11 4.43
CA ILE A 53 5.86 0.95 5.12
C ILE A 53 5.58 0.52 6.54
N ARG A 54 5.90 1.38 7.52
CA ARG A 54 5.51 1.10 8.90
C ARG A 54 4.00 1.26 9.09
N LYS A 55 3.38 0.32 9.80
CA LYS A 55 1.94 0.29 10.07
C LYS A 55 1.45 1.51 10.86
N ASP A 56 2.30 2.10 11.70
CA ASP A 56 1.94 3.22 12.57
C ASP A 56 1.85 4.57 11.84
N ILE A 57 2.47 4.70 10.66
CA ILE A 57 2.35 5.90 9.81
C ILE A 57 1.23 5.78 8.78
N ILE A 58 0.54 4.63 8.73
CA ILE A 58 -0.60 4.40 7.84
C ILE A 58 -1.84 5.00 8.47
N GLU A 59 -2.36 6.05 7.83
CA GLU A 59 -3.63 6.68 8.21
C GLU A 59 -4.82 5.84 7.75
N SER A 60 -4.72 5.26 6.55
CA SER A 60 -5.81 4.52 5.92
C SER A 60 -5.29 3.57 4.83
N ILE A 61 -5.95 2.42 4.71
CA ILE A 61 -5.70 1.41 3.67
C ILE A 61 -7.03 0.88 3.15
N TRP A 62 -7.14 0.69 1.84
CA TRP A 62 -8.33 0.10 1.22
C TRP A 62 -8.00 -0.71 -0.02
N LEU A 63 -8.83 -1.71 -0.31
CA LEU A 63 -8.70 -2.51 -1.53
C LEU A 63 -8.84 -1.61 -2.76
N TYR A 64 -7.87 -1.68 -3.65
CA TYR A 64 -7.90 -0.96 -4.91
C TYR A 64 -8.94 -1.60 -5.83
N LYS A 65 -10.10 -0.97 -5.96
CA LYS A 65 -11.09 -1.34 -6.97
C LYS A 65 -10.75 -0.62 -8.26
N ARG A 66 -10.17 -1.34 -9.22
CA ARG A 66 -10.09 -0.86 -10.60
C ARG A 66 -11.52 -0.53 -11.05
N LYS A 67 -11.80 0.72 -11.43
CA LYS A 67 -13.06 1.03 -12.12
C LYS A 67 -13.11 0.10 -13.32
N LYS A 68 -14.05 -0.85 -13.33
CA LYS A 68 -14.45 -1.49 -14.59
C LYS A 68 -14.87 -0.33 -15.49
N GLU A 69 -14.15 -0.15 -16.60
CA GLU A 69 -14.63 0.71 -17.68
C GLU A 69 -16.02 0.22 -18.05
N LYS A 70 -16.95 1.16 -18.14
CA LYS A 70 -18.32 0.91 -18.57
C LYS A 70 -18.26 0.19 -19.92
N GLU A 71 -18.89 -0.98 -20.00
CA GLU A 71 -19.38 -1.55 -21.27
C GLU A 71 -20.22 -0.53 -22.04
#